data_AF-A0A415IX09-F1
#
_entry.id   AF-A0A415IX09-F1
#
_cell.length_a   1.000
_cell.length_b   1.000
_cell.length_c   1.000
_cell.angle_alpha   90.00
_cell.angle_beta   90.00
_cell.angle_gamma   90.00
#
_symmetry.space_group_name_H-M   'P 1'
#
loop_
_entity.id
_entity.type
_entity.pdbx_description
1 polymer ?
#
loop_
_entity_poly.entity_id
_entity_poly.type
_entity_poly.pdbx_seq_one_letter_code
_entity_poly.pdbx_strand_id
1 'polypeptide(L)'
;MFRKKYMGRNKVILVDADVISHFMATGYIDKLTEILQPHAVMIVENVYKEAGYHPTQPDRKRKIDEWMARCRVCKISFPYANENIRREFFRLKKESPMLGEGERACMSMARFGQEAIASSNFRDVAPYCIENGIEYIGTLDILTIAMNKGIFTSKECNQFIMDAKAKNKARFPVEDITDYEAPEFIRTF
;
A
#
# COMPACT_ATOMS: atom_id res chain seq x y z
N MET A 1 13.00 27.18 2.78
CA MET A 1 11.99 27.19 3.86
C MET A 1 10.76 26.43 3.36
N PHE A 2 10.79 25.10 3.40
CA PHE A 2 9.69 24.26 2.88
C PHE A 2 8.63 24.05 3.95
N ARG A 3 7.38 24.24 3.54
CA ARG A 3 6.19 24.40 4.36
C ARG A 3 5.90 23.17 5.23
N LYS A 4 5.82 23.39 6.55
CA LYS A 4 4.87 22.70 7.44
C LYS A 4 3.46 22.86 6.85
N LYS A 5 2.93 21.81 6.23
CA LYS A 5 1.50 21.64 5.98
C LYS A 5 1.23 20.14 6.05
N TYR A 6 0.03 19.75 6.44
CA TYR A 6 -0.44 18.36 6.61
C TYR A 6 -0.19 17.70 7.97
N MET A 7 -0.58 18.37 9.07
CA MET A 7 -1.02 17.65 10.27
C MET A 7 -2.52 17.93 10.46
N GLY A 8 -3.38 16.90 10.35
CA GLY A 8 -4.75 16.96 10.87
C GLY A 8 -5.93 16.51 9.99
N ARG A 9 -5.76 15.84 8.84
CA ARG A 9 -6.92 15.28 8.09
C ARG A 9 -6.75 13.80 7.82
N ASN A 10 -7.82 13.02 8.02
CA ASN A 10 -7.86 11.61 7.63
C ASN A 10 -7.68 11.52 6.12
N LYS A 11 -6.66 10.76 5.70
CA LYS A 11 -6.31 10.51 4.30
C LYS A 11 -7.01 9.27 3.79
N VAL A 12 -7.05 9.15 2.47
CA VAL A 12 -7.27 7.87 1.79
C VAL A 12 -5.90 7.30 1.46
N ILE A 13 -5.71 6.00 1.72
CA ILE A 13 -4.52 5.25 1.37
C ILE A 13 -4.92 4.21 0.33
N LEU A 14 -4.40 4.39 -0.88
CA LEU A 14 -4.52 3.43 -1.98
C LEU A 14 -3.47 2.35 -1.77
N VAL A 15 -3.93 1.14 -1.46
CA VAL A 15 -3.02 0.02 -1.16
C VAL A 15 -2.74 -0.77 -2.41
N ASP A 16 -1.47 -1.08 -2.61
CA ASP A 16 -0.93 -1.91 -3.69
C ASP A 16 -1.16 -3.43 -3.45
N ALA A 17 -1.14 -4.22 -4.52
CA ALA A 17 -1.38 -5.66 -4.49
C ALA A 17 -0.34 -6.40 -3.64
N ASP A 18 0.92 -5.97 -3.66
CA ASP A 18 1.99 -6.63 -2.90
C ASP A 18 1.84 -6.41 -1.39
N VAL A 19 1.43 -5.23 -0.95
CA VAL A 19 1.12 -4.97 0.47
C VAL A 19 0.01 -5.90 0.95
N ILE A 20 -1.10 -6.00 0.18
CA ILE A 20 -2.19 -6.94 0.47
C ILE A 20 -1.64 -8.38 0.53
N SER A 21 -0.79 -8.76 -0.44
CA SER A 21 -0.21 -10.09 -0.53
C SER A 21 0.65 -10.45 0.68
N HIS A 22 1.51 -9.54 1.16
CA HIS A 22 2.33 -9.78 2.34
C HIS A 22 1.46 -10.00 3.56
N PHE A 23 0.53 -9.08 3.84
CA PHE A 23 -0.36 -9.17 4.98
C PHE A 23 -1.27 -10.40 4.95
N MET A 24 -1.73 -10.82 3.76
CA MET A 24 -2.46 -12.08 3.61
C MET A 24 -1.57 -13.30 3.88
N ALA A 25 -0.35 -13.34 3.33
CA ALA A 25 0.57 -14.47 3.47
C ALA A 25 1.03 -14.66 4.92
N THR A 26 1.12 -13.58 5.69
CA THR A 26 1.48 -13.60 7.11
C THR A 26 0.28 -13.78 8.05
N GLY A 27 -0.95 -13.83 7.52
CA GLY A 27 -2.17 -14.00 8.33
C GLY A 27 -2.62 -12.74 9.10
N TYR A 28 -2.12 -11.56 8.72
CA TYR A 28 -2.38 -10.29 9.40
C TYR A 28 -3.25 -9.31 8.60
N ILE A 29 -3.92 -9.75 7.53
CA ILE A 29 -4.68 -8.86 6.64
C ILE A 29 -5.74 -8.01 7.34
N ASP A 30 -6.42 -8.55 8.35
CA ASP A 30 -7.40 -7.80 9.14
C ASP A 30 -6.74 -6.68 9.98
N LYS A 31 -5.44 -6.82 10.33
CA LYS A 31 -4.66 -5.79 11.04
C LYS A 31 -4.26 -4.62 10.17
N LEU A 32 -4.18 -4.79 8.85
CA LEU A 32 -3.77 -3.71 7.94
C LEU A 32 -4.66 -2.47 8.10
N THR A 33 -5.99 -2.65 8.17
CA THR A 33 -6.91 -1.53 8.36
C THR A 33 -6.83 -0.93 9.75
N GLU A 34 -6.60 -1.74 10.79
CA GLU A 34 -6.44 -1.30 12.18
C GLU A 34 -5.18 -0.42 12.33
N ILE A 35 -4.07 -0.87 11.75
CA ILE A 35 -2.79 -0.14 11.76
C ILE A 35 -2.91 1.23 11.09
N LEU A 36 -3.65 1.30 9.98
CA LEU A 36 -3.78 2.52 9.19
C LEU A 36 -4.88 3.48 9.69
N GLN A 37 -5.65 3.13 10.73
CA GLN A 37 -6.61 4.06 11.32
C GLN A 37 -5.89 5.30 11.87
N PRO A 38 -6.42 6.53 11.68
CA PRO A 38 -7.78 6.85 11.24
C PRO A 38 -7.91 7.03 9.71
N HIS A 39 -6.89 6.69 8.93
CA HIS A 39 -6.92 6.80 7.47
C HIS A 39 -7.75 5.69 6.84
N ALA A 40 -8.46 6.03 5.77
CA ALA A 40 -9.29 5.08 5.06
C ALA A 40 -8.42 4.24 4.11
N VAL A 41 -8.53 2.93 4.21
CA VAL A 41 -7.89 1.99 3.28
C VAL A 41 -8.82 1.74 2.10
N MET A 42 -8.32 1.94 0.88
CA MET A 42 -9.08 1.76 -0.35
C MET A 42 -8.28 0.98 -1.38
N ILE A 43 -8.98 0.23 -2.23
CA ILE A 43 -8.38 -0.60 -3.27
C ILE A 43 -8.95 -0.19 -4.61
N VAL A 44 -8.07 0.23 -5.53
CA VAL A 44 -8.46 0.52 -6.91
C VAL A 44 -8.81 -0.79 -7.61
N GLU A 45 -9.81 -0.81 -8.49
CA GLU A 45 -10.27 -2.04 -9.14
C GLU A 45 -9.17 -2.84 -9.86
N ASN A 46 -8.13 -2.16 -10.38
CA ASN A 46 -6.97 -2.76 -11.01
C ASN A 46 -6.18 -3.59 -9.99
N VAL A 47 -5.89 -3.00 -8.82
CA VAL A 47 -5.26 -3.70 -7.70
C VAL A 47 -6.14 -4.84 -7.20
N TYR A 48 -7.45 -4.64 -7.09
CA TYR A 48 -8.36 -5.71 -6.66
C TYR A 48 -8.31 -6.93 -7.61
N LYS A 49 -8.26 -6.69 -8.92
CA LYS A 49 -8.12 -7.75 -9.94
C LYS A 49 -6.79 -8.49 -9.80
N GLU A 50 -5.69 -7.76 -9.61
CA GLU A 50 -4.34 -8.32 -9.43
C GLU A 50 -4.23 -9.11 -8.11
N ALA A 51 -4.58 -8.47 -6.98
CA ALA A 51 -4.53 -9.10 -5.66
C ALA A 51 -5.45 -10.32 -5.55
N GLY A 52 -6.60 -10.30 -6.24
CA GLY A 52 -7.58 -11.39 -6.31
C GLY A 52 -7.11 -12.62 -7.05
N TYR A 53 -6.04 -12.53 -7.85
CA TYR A 53 -5.56 -13.61 -8.69
C TYR A 53 -4.23 -14.18 -8.18
N HIS A 54 -4.14 -15.50 -8.07
CA HIS A 54 -2.87 -16.18 -7.90
C HIS A 54 -2.96 -17.58 -8.50
N PRO A 55 -2.01 -18.01 -9.37
CA PRO A 55 -2.11 -19.26 -10.13
C PRO A 55 -2.35 -20.51 -9.27
N THR A 56 -1.84 -20.52 -8.04
CA THR A 56 -1.92 -21.68 -7.12
C THR A 56 -2.88 -21.47 -5.94
N GLN A 57 -3.62 -20.36 -5.87
CA GLN A 57 -4.56 -20.08 -4.77
C GLN A 57 -5.94 -19.69 -5.33
N PRO A 58 -6.78 -20.67 -5.71
CA PRO A 58 -8.09 -20.39 -6.32
C PRO A 58 -9.04 -19.63 -5.37
N ASP A 59 -8.91 -19.85 -4.05
CA ASP A 59 -9.70 -19.16 -3.02
C ASP A 59 -9.28 -17.71 -2.74
N ARG A 60 -8.21 -17.22 -3.39
CA ARG A 60 -7.60 -15.92 -3.03
C ARG A 60 -8.57 -14.76 -3.16
N LYS A 61 -9.36 -14.73 -4.23
CA LYS A 61 -10.39 -13.73 -4.43
C LYS A 61 -11.43 -13.74 -3.30
N ARG A 62 -11.90 -14.93 -2.90
CA ARG A 62 -12.87 -15.08 -1.80
C ARG A 62 -12.31 -14.53 -0.48
N LYS A 63 -11.04 -14.84 -0.17
CA LYS A 63 -10.38 -14.32 1.04
C LYS A 63 -10.29 -12.80 1.05
N ILE A 64 -10.01 -12.18 -0.10
CA ILE A 64 -10.01 -10.71 -0.24
C ILE A 64 -11.42 -10.16 -0.06
N ASP A 65 -12.43 -10.75 -0.71
CA ASP A 65 -13.82 -10.31 -0.58
C ASP A 65 -14.30 -10.36 0.89
N GLU A 66 -13.99 -11.46 1.59
CA GLU A 66 -14.32 -11.62 3.01
C GLU A 66 -13.59 -10.60 3.90
N TRP A 67 -12.29 -10.37 3.67
CA TRP A 67 -11.54 -9.33 4.39
C TRP A 67 -12.15 -7.94 4.14
N MET A 68 -12.41 -7.59 2.88
CA MET A 68 -12.99 -6.29 2.54
C MET A 68 -14.36 -6.09 3.20
N ALA A 69 -15.18 -7.14 3.27
CA ALA A 69 -16.46 -7.11 3.96
C ALA A 69 -16.30 -6.94 5.48
N ARG A 70 -15.41 -7.72 6.13
CA ARG A 70 -15.16 -7.65 7.58
C ARG A 70 -14.59 -6.31 8.01
N CYS A 71 -13.60 -5.81 7.27
CA CYS A 71 -12.84 -4.61 7.61
C CYS A 71 -13.37 -3.33 6.95
N ARG A 72 -14.48 -3.41 6.20
CA ARG A 72 -15.12 -2.30 5.49
C ARG A 72 -14.17 -1.58 4.53
N VAL A 73 -13.31 -2.33 3.84
CA VAL A 73 -12.40 -1.79 2.82
C VAL A 73 -13.17 -1.53 1.54
N CYS A 74 -13.12 -0.29 1.06
CA CYS A 74 -13.85 0.10 -0.15
C CYS A 74 -13.04 -0.22 -1.41
N LYS A 75 -13.70 -0.89 -2.37
CA LYS A 75 -13.23 -0.95 -3.76
C LYS A 75 -13.65 0.32 -4.50
N ILE A 76 -12.74 0.93 -5.25
CA ILE A 76 -13.03 2.09 -6.10
C ILE A 76 -12.81 1.72 -7.57
N SER A 77 -13.79 2.04 -8.41
CA SER A 77 -13.67 1.93 -9.86
C SER A 77 -12.67 2.95 -10.41
N PHE A 78 -11.85 2.54 -11.37
CA PHE A 78 -10.92 3.45 -12.00
C PHE A 78 -11.70 4.46 -12.87
N PRO A 79 -11.53 5.78 -12.67
CA PRO A 79 -12.39 6.78 -13.29
C PRO A 79 -11.93 7.07 -14.72
N TYR A 80 -12.12 6.13 -15.65
CA TYR A 80 -11.74 6.29 -17.06
C TYR A 80 -12.38 7.53 -17.74
N ALA A 81 -13.51 8.01 -17.23
CA ALA A 81 -14.15 9.25 -17.71
C ALA A 81 -13.37 10.52 -17.32
N ASN A 82 -12.55 10.49 -16.25
CA ASN A 82 -11.68 11.59 -15.89
C ASN A 82 -10.47 11.61 -16.83
N GLU A 83 -10.42 12.61 -17.71
CA GLU A 83 -9.39 12.71 -18.74
C GLU A 83 -7.98 12.82 -18.17
N ASN A 84 -7.78 13.56 -17.07
CA ASN A 84 -6.47 13.73 -16.45
C ASN A 84 -5.93 12.39 -15.91
N ILE A 85 -6.75 11.69 -15.14
CA ILE A 85 -6.38 10.38 -14.56
C ILE A 85 -6.16 9.35 -15.68
N ARG A 86 -7.05 9.32 -16.68
CA ARG A 86 -6.93 8.39 -17.82
C ARG A 86 -5.66 8.65 -18.64
N ARG A 87 -5.38 9.92 -19.00
CA ARG A 87 -4.19 10.26 -19.79
C ARG A 87 -2.92 9.92 -19.03
N GLU A 88 -2.88 10.17 -17.73
CA GLU A 88 -1.73 9.84 -16.90
C GLU A 88 -1.48 8.34 -16.83
N PHE A 89 -2.55 7.55 -16.66
CA PHE A 89 -2.45 6.09 -16.66
C PHE A 89 -1.84 5.54 -17.96
N PHE A 90 -2.30 6.03 -19.12
CA PHE A 90 -1.75 5.62 -20.40
C PHE A 90 -0.34 6.17 -20.65
N ARG A 91 0.00 7.35 -20.12
CA ARG A 91 1.37 7.88 -20.15
C ARG A 91 2.31 6.96 -19.38
N LEU A 92 1.99 6.62 -18.13
CA LEU A 92 2.76 5.68 -17.31
C LEU A 92 2.85 4.30 -17.95
N LYS A 93 1.79 3.84 -18.63
CA LYS A 93 1.81 2.58 -19.38
C LYS A 93 2.81 2.59 -20.55
N LYS A 94 2.96 3.72 -21.22
CA LYS A 94 3.90 3.89 -22.34
C LYS A 94 5.34 4.13 -21.87
N GLU A 95 5.53 4.98 -20.86
CA GLU A 95 6.84 5.45 -20.42
C GLU A 95 7.50 4.53 -19.38
N SER A 96 6.69 3.82 -18.59
CA SER A 96 7.13 2.91 -17.52
C SER A 96 6.50 1.53 -17.69
N PRO A 97 6.96 0.74 -18.69
CA PRO A 97 6.35 -0.56 -19.03
C PRO A 97 6.48 -1.59 -17.91
N MET A 98 7.45 -1.43 -16.99
CA MET A 98 7.67 -2.33 -15.85
C MET A 98 6.62 -2.20 -14.75
N LEU A 99 5.90 -1.07 -14.69
CA LEU A 99 4.84 -0.88 -13.70
C LEU A 99 3.68 -1.86 -13.94
N GLY A 100 3.07 -2.36 -12.88
CA GLY A 100 1.80 -3.10 -12.93
C GLY A 100 0.62 -2.21 -13.34
N GLU A 101 -0.52 -2.81 -13.68
CA GLU A 101 -1.76 -2.03 -13.91
C GLU A 101 -2.27 -1.44 -12.60
N GLY A 102 -2.12 -2.16 -11.48
CA GLY A 102 -2.44 -1.69 -10.13
C GLY A 102 -1.60 -0.48 -9.71
N GLU A 103 -0.28 -0.56 -9.84
CA GLU A 103 0.64 0.54 -9.52
C GLU A 103 0.31 1.81 -10.33
N ARG A 104 0.15 1.67 -11.65
CA ARG A 104 -0.26 2.79 -12.52
C ARG A 104 -1.58 3.40 -12.10
N ALA A 105 -2.54 2.56 -11.71
CA ALA A 105 -3.85 3.02 -11.29
C ALA A 105 -3.76 3.83 -9.98
N CYS A 106 -3.02 3.32 -8.99
CA CYS A 106 -2.76 4.03 -7.73
C CYS A 106 -2.02 5.36 -7.96
N MET A 107 -0.95 5.36 -8.74
CA MET A 107 -0.15 6.55 -9.06
C MET A 107 -0.96 7.62 -9.80
N SER A 108 -1.79 7.21 -10.75
CA SER A 108 -2.63 8.15 -11.53
C SER A 108 -3.75 8.72 -10.65
N MET A 109 -4.38 7.90 -9.81
CA MET A 109 -5.40 8.35 -8.86
C MET A 109 -4.81 9.33 -7.85
N ALA A 110 -3.74 8.92 -7.14
CA ALA A 110 -3.11 9.70 -6.08
C ALA A 110 -2.63 11.09 -6.56
N ARG A 111 -2.11 11.18 -7.79
CA ARG A 111 -1.68 12.44 -8.38
C ARG A 111 -2.80 13.48 -8.46
N PHE A 112 -4.03 13.06 -8.74
CA PHE A 112 -5.16 13.97 -8.99
C PHE A 112 -6.19 14.01 -7.85
N GLY A 113 -6.20 13.04 -6.95
CA GLY A 113 -7.11 13.01 -5.78
C GLY A 113 -6.43 13.35 -4.44
N GLN A 114 -5.11 13.55 -4.43
CA GLN A 114 -4.30 13.83 -3.22
C GLN A 114 -4.36 12.71 -2.17
N GLU A 115 -4.53 11.47 -2.63
CA GLU A 115 -4.43 10.27 -1.78
C GLU A 115 -2.96 9.90 -1.52
N ALA A 116 -2.74 9.14 -0.44
CA ALA A 116 -1.45 8.50 -0.19
C ALA A 116 -1.41 7.10 -0.82
N ILE A 117 -0.22 6.57 -1.07
CA ILE A 117 -0.02 5.21 -1.60
C ILE A 117 0.68 4.34 -0.57
N ALA A 118 0.19 3.12 -0.36
CA ALA A 118 0.95 2.07 0.34
C ALA A 118 1.47 1.07 -0.69
N SER A 119 2.79 0.97 -0.88
CA SER A 119 3.40 0.04 -1.84
C SER A 119 4.66 -0.62 -1.28
N SER A 120 4.88 -1.88 -1.65
CA SER A 120 6.13 -2.59 -1.34
C SER A 120 7.22 -2.37 -2.39
N ASN A 121 6.89 -1.76 -3.54
CA ASN A 121 7.81 -1.56 -4.66
C ASN A 121 8.28 -0.10 -4.76
N PHE A 122 9.04 0.33 -3.76
CA PHE A 122 9.57 1.70 -3.73
C PHE A 122 10.47 2.04 -4.90
N ARG A 123 11.15 1.06 -5.53
CA ARG A 123 12.01 1.32 -6.68
C ARG A 123 11.25 1.99 -7.81
N ASP A 124 10.04 1.51 -8.09
CA ASP A 124 9.27 1.97 -9.24
C ASP A 124 8.27 3.07 -8.85
N VAL A 125 7.72 3.03 -7.63
CA VAL A 125 6.69 3.98 -7.16
C VAL A 125 7.28 5.27 -6.57
N ALA A 126 8.37 5.18 -5.79
CA ALA A 126 8.88 6.33 -5.04
C ALA A 126 9.34 7.51 -5.92
N PRO A 127 10.08 7.32 -7.04
CA PRO A 127 10.53 8.44 -7.87
C PRO A 127 9.36 9.31 -8.37
N TYR A 128 8.30 8.66 -8.83
CA TYR A 128 7.08 9.34 -9.29
C TYR A 128 6.36 10.05 -8.15
N CYS A 129 6.23 9.40 -6.98
CA CYS A 129 5.56 10.02 -5.84
C CYS A 129 6.29 11.27 -5.37
N ILE A 130 7.63 11.23 -5.29
CA ILE A 130 8.46 12.39 -4.94
C ILE A 130 8.28 13.52 -5.97
N GLU A 131 8.36 13.22 -7.27
CA GLU A 131 8.21 14.21 -8.34
C GLU A 131 6.84 14.91 -8.29
N ASN A 132 5.78 14.17 -7.92
CA ASN A 132 4.41 14.67 -7.92
C ASN A 132 3.91 15.10 -6.54
N GLY A 133 4.76 15.07 -5.51
CA GLY A 133 4.37 15.44 -4.13
C GLY A 133 3.30 14.52 -3.53
N ILE A 134 3.28 13.25 -3.92
CA ILE A 134 2.37 12.22 -3.41
C ILE A 134 3.03 11.59 -2.18
N GLU A 135 2.27 11.50 -1.10
CA GLU A 135 2.72 10.78 0.10
C GLU A 135 2.65 9.27 -0.14
N TYR A 136 3.70 8.55 0.26
CA TYR A 136 3.75 7.11 0.11
C TYR A 136 4.41 6.47 1.34
N ILE A 137 3.96 5.26 1.66
CA ILE A 137 4.47 4.45 2.76
C ILE A 137 4.71 3.01 2.27
N GLY A 138 5.66 2.35 2.90
CA GLY A 138 6.08 1.00 2.59
C GLY A 138 5.56 -0.02 3.58
N THR A 139 5.75 -1.30 3.29
CA THR A 139 5.35 -2.35 4.24
C THR A 139 6.07 -2.21 5.58
N LEU A 140 7.37 -1.88 5.58
CA LEU A 140 8.10 -1.66 6.84
C LEU A 140 7.64 -0.40 7.57
N ASP A 141 7.28 0.68 6.86
CA ASP A 141 6.63 1.84 7.47
C ASP A 141 5.33 1.45 8.17
N ILE A 142 4.50 0.62 7.54
CA ILE A 142 3.25 0.11 8.15
C ILE A 142 3.56 -0.70 9.41
N LEU A 143 4.60 -1.54 9.41
CA LEU A 143 5.02 -2.26 10.62
C LEU A 143 5.51 -1.30 11.71
N THR A 144 6.24 -0.25 11.37
CA THR A 144 6.63 0.80 12.33
C THR A 144 5.40 1.54 12.88
N ILE A 145 4.39 1.84 12.06
CA ILE A 145 3.11 2.40 12.52
C ILE A 145 2.44 1.44 13.52
N ALA A 146 2.44 0.14 13.22
CA ALA A 146 1.88 -0.88 14.12
C ALA A 146 2.59 -0.90 15.48
N MET A 147 3.92 -0.79 15.50
CA MET A 147 4.69 -0.70 16.75
C MET A 147 4.38 0.59 17.52
N ASN A 148 4.34 1.73 16.83
CA ASN A 148 4.02 3.02 17.46
C ASN A 148 2.63 3.02 18.10
N LYS A 149 1.67 2.28 17.51
CA LYS A 149 0.31 2.11 18.03
C LYS A 149 0.18 1.00 19.07
N GLY A 150 1.26 0.27 19.36
CA GLY A 150 1.24 -0.89 20.26
C GLY A 150 0.42 -2.08 19.74
N ILE A 151 0.13 -2.11 18.43
CA ILE A 151 -0.61 -3.20 17.77
C ILE A 151 0.30 -4.42 17.59
N PHE A 152 1.57 -4.18 17.22
CA PHE A 152 2.61 -5.19 17.14
C PHE A 152 3.79 -4.85 18.05
N THR A 153 4.39 -5.90 18.59
CA THR A 153 5.73 -5.87 19.18
C THR A 153 6.79 -5.99 18.10
N SER A 154 8.05 -5.62 18.40
CA SER A 154 9.17 -5.84 17.48
C SER A 154 9.32 -7.31 17.06
N LYS A 155 9.04 -8.24 17.98
CA LYS A 155 9.02 -9.69 17.71
C LYS A 155 7.98 -10.07 16.66
N GLU A 156 6.77 -9.51 16.74
CA GLU A 156 5.71 -9.77 15.75
C GLU A 156 6.04 -9.16 14.39
N CYS A 157 6.64 -7.97 14.35
CA CYS A 157 7.15 -7.37 13.12
C CYS A 157 8.25 -8.21 12.48
N ASN A 158 9.19 -8.73 13.27
CA ASN A 158 10.26 -9.60 12.77
C ASN A 158 9.71 -10.93 12.25
N GLN A 159 8.71 -11.50 12.94
CA GLN A 159 8.00 -12.67 12.44
C GLN A 159 7.26 -12.38 11.12
N PHE A 160 6.63 -11.21 11.00
CA PHE A 160 6.01 -10.78 9.75
C PHE A 160 7.05 -10.71 8.62
N ILE A 161 8.19 -10.07 8.86
CA ILE A 161 9.28 -9.92 7.88
C ILE A 161 9.75 -11.30 7.40
N MET A 162 10.04 -12.21 8.34
CA MET A 162 10.45 -13.59 8.03
C MET A 162 9.40 -14.34 7.21
N ASP A 163 8.13 -14.29 7.63
CA ASP A 163 7.03 -14.98 6.96
C ASP A 163 6.76 -14.43 5.57
N ALA A 164 6.78 -13.11 5.39
CA ALA A 164 6.57 -12.46 4.10
C ALA A 164 7.70 -12.79 3.11
N LYS A 165 8.96 -12.87 3.58
CA LYS A 165 10.10 -13.35 2.79
C LYS A 165 9.92 -14.81 2.39
N ALA A 166 9.57 -15.69 3.33
CA ALA A 166 9.43 -17.12 3.08
C ALA A 166 8.22 -17.48 2.19
N LYS A 167 7.06 -16.88 2.46
CA LYS A 167 5.78 -17.25 1.85
C LYS A 167 5.43 -16.42 0.61
N ASN A 168 5.87 -15.16 0.55
CA ASN A 168 5.55 -14.24 -0.54
C ASN A 168 6.79 -13.67 -1.25
N LYS A 169 7.99 -14.18 -0.96
CA LYS A 169 9.26 -13.75 -1.59
C LYS A 169 9.52 -12.25 -1.49
N ALA A 170 9.03 -11.62 -0.42
CA ALA A 170 9.21 -10.20 -0.16
C ALA A 170 10.71 -9.85 -0.13
N ARG A 171 11.06 -8.63 -0.56
CA ARG A 171 12.43 -8.11 -0.49
C ARG A 171 12.43 -6.86 0.37
N PHE A 172 12.77 -7.02 1.64
CA PHE A 172 12.89 -5.92 2.58
C PHE A 172 14.35 -5.56 2.80
N PRO A 173 14.67 -4.27 3.06
CA PRO A 173 16.03 -3.80 3.25
C PRO A 173 16.69 -4.27 4.55
N VAL A 174 15.91 -4.76 5.51
CA VAL A 174 16.38 -5.24 6.82
C VAL A 174 15.79 -6.62 7.15
N GLU A 175 16.42 -7.31 8.09
CA GLU A 175 15.92 -8.55 8.71
C GLU A 175 15.22 -8.29 10.05
N ASP A 176 15.66 -7.27 10.79
CA ASP A 176 15.08 -6.84 12.05
C ASP A 176 14.45 -5.45 11.89
N ILE A 177 13.21 -5.27 12.35
CA ILE A 177 12.49 -4.01 12.27
C ILE A 177 13.17 -2.89 13.08
N THR A 178 13.97 -3.25 14.08
CA THR A 178 14.70 -2.25 14.90
C THR A 178 15.87 -1.61 14.15
N ASP A 179 16.34 -2.23 13.06
CA ASP A 179 17.33 -1.67 12.15
C ASP A 179 16.70 -0.76 11.08
N TYR A 180 15.36 -0.70 11.01
CA TYR A 180 14.65 0.11 10.02
C TYR A 180 14.45 1.56 10.49
N GLU A 181 15.06 2.49 9.76
CA GLU A 181 14.86 3.93 9.97
C GLU A 181 13.66 4.44 9.16
N ALA A 182 12.48 4.46 9.78
CA ALA A 182 11.29 5.03 9.18
C ALA A 182 11.39 6.57 9.08
N PRO A 183 10.84 7.19 8.02
CA PRO A 183 10.75 8.64 7.90
C PRO A 183 10.04 9.30 9.09
N GLU A 184 10.44 10.53 9.45
CA GLU A 184 9.93 11.22 10.64
C GLU A 184 8.40 11.34 10.69
N PHE A 185 7.75 11.53 9.53
CA PHE A 185 6.30 11.69 9.44
C PHE A 185 5.50 10.44 9.87
N ILE A 186 6.12 9.26 9.84
CA ILE A 186 5.51 7.99 10.29
C ILE A 186 5.10 8.03 11.76
N ARG A 187 5.78 8.84 12.58
CA ARG A 187 5.42 9.02 14.00
C ARG A 187 4.04 9.68 14.21
N THR A 188 3.51 10.31 13.16
CA THR A 188 2.24 11.06 13.21
C THR A 188 1.11 10.41 12.41
N PHE A 189 1.33 9.15 11.98
CA PHE A 189 0.45 8.37 11.11
C PHE A 189 -0.50 7.46 11.90
#